data_AF-A0A355SG73-F1
#
_entry.id   AF-A0A355SG73-F1
#
_cell.length_a   1.000
_cell.length_b   1.000
_cell.length_c   1.000
_cell.angle_alpha   90.00
_cell.angle_beta   90.00
_cell.angle_gamma   90.00
#
_symmetry.space_group_name_H-M   'P 1'
#
loop_
_entity.id
_entity.type
_entity.pdbx_description
1 polymer ?
#
loop_
_entity_poly.entity_id
_entity_poly.type
_entity_poly.pdbx_seq_one_letter_code
_entity_poly.pdbx_strand_id
1 'polypeptide(L)' 'IVPEIMIPLVGEVKELKYVKDIVTKTADALIKKSGIKMKYLVGTMIEVPRAALTADEIAKEAEFFSFGTNDLTQMT' A
#
# COMPACT_ATOMS: atom_id res chain seq x y z
N ILE A 1 -7.98 6.29 -16.51
CA ILE A 1 -6.75 6.10 -15.71
C ILE A 1 -7.16 5.58 -14.33
N VAL A 2 -6.40 4.65 -13.75
CA VAL A 2 -6.63 4.13 -12.39
C VAL A 2 -5.38 4.48 -11.58
N PRO A 3 -5.47 5.41 -10.62
CA PRO A 3 -4.33 5.76 -9.78
C PRO A 3 -3.93 4.61 -8.86
N GLU A 4 -2.61 4.43 -8.69
CA GLU A 4 -2.02 3.46 -7.77
C GLU A 4 -1.32 4.24 -6.65
N ILE A 5 -1.78 4.04 -5.41
CA ILE A 5 -1.25 4.68 -4.22
C ILE A 5 -0.40 3.65 -3.49
N MET A 6 0.88 3.96 -3.28
CA MET A 6 1.84 3.04 -2.69
C MET A 6 2.30 3.56 -1.32
N ILE A 7 2.25 2.67 -0.33
CA ILE A 7 2.72 2.96 1.04
C ILE A 7 4.14 2.40 1.20
N PRO A 8 5.15 3.25 1.49
CA PRO A 8 6.54 2.84 1.64
C PRO A 8 6.84 2.30 3.04
N LEU A 9 8.00 1.65 3.18
CA LEU A 9 8.64 1.20 4.42
C LEU A 9 7.75 0.36 5.35
N VAL A 10 6.82 -0.41 4.77
CA VAL A 10 5.95 -1.30 5.54
C VAL A 10 6.75 -2.51 6.01
N GLY A 11 6.67 -2.83 7.30
CA GLY A 11 7.23 -4.05 7.89
C GLY A 11 6.19 -4.99 8.51
N GLU A 12 4.95 -4.54 8.72
CA GLU A 12 3.83 -5.35 9.24
C GLU A 12 2.52 -5.10 8.50
N VAL A 13 1.68 -6.15 8.37
CA VAL A 13 0.32 -6.02 7.81
C VAL A 13 -0.54 -4.98 8.53
N LYS A 14 -0.37 -4.80 9.84
CA LYS A 14 -1.12 -3.80 10.62
C LYS A 14 -0.73 -2.37 10.28
N GLU A 15 0.54 -2.13 9.97
CA GLU A 15 1.03 -0.81 9.53
C GLU A 15 0.39 -0.46 8.18
N LEU A 16 0.43 -1.41 7.23
CA LEU A 16 -0.22 -1.26 5.94
C LEU A 16 -1.71 -0.99 6.09
N LYS A 17 -2.41 -1.82 6.87
CA LYS A 17 -3.85 -1.68 7.11
C LYS A 17 -4.20 -0.31 7.67
N TYR A 18 -3.47 0.13 8.69
CA TYR A 18 -3.72 1.43 9.34
C TYR A 18 -3.62 2.59 8.34
N VAL A 19 -2.56 2.62 7.52
CA VAL A 19 -2.37 3.68 6.53
C VAL A 19 -3.37 3.56 5.37
N LYS A 20 -3.65 2.33 4.91
CA LYS A 20 -4.67 2.05 3.90
C LYS A 20 -6.05 2.54 4.32
N ASP A 21 -6.44 2.35 5.59
CA ASP A 21 -7.72 2.84 6.11
C ASP A 21 -7.82 4.37 6.07
N ILE A 22 -6.72 5.08 6.31
CA ILE A 22 -6.65 6.56 6.20
C ILE A 22 -6.78 7.00 4.74
N VAL A 23 -6.03 6.35 3.84
CA VAL A 23 -6.04 6.64 2.40
C VAL A 23 -7.44 6.42 1.84
N THR A 24 -8.01 5.24 2.09
CA THR A 24 -9.33 4.85 1.56
C THR A 24 -10.43 5.77 2.06
N LYS A 25 -10.47 6.05 3.37
CA LYS A 25 -11.43 7.00 3.96
C LYS A 25 -11.37 8.38 3.29
N THR A 26 -10.16 8.88 3.02
CA THR A 26 -9.96 10.19 2.41
C THR A 26 -10.34 10.19 0.92
N ALA A 27 -9.85 9.20 0.17
CA ALA A 27 -10.13 9.06 -1.25
C ALA A 27 -11.63 8.87 -1.50
N ASP A 28 -12.30 8.00 -0.76
CA ASP A 28 -13.74 7.75 -0.91
C ASP A 28 -14.58 9.00 -0.60
N ALA A 29 -14.18 9.78 0.42
CA ALA A 29 -14.85 11.05 0.74
C ALA A 29 -14.72 12.07 -0.40
N LEU A 30 -13.53 12.18 -1.01
CA LEU A 30 -13.27 13.09 -2.14
C LEU A 30 -13.99 12.65 -3.41
N ILE A 31 -13.99 11.35 -3.72
CA ILE A 31 -14.70 10.77 -4.86
C ILE A 31 -16.20 11.00 -4.71
N LYS A 32 -16.75 10.75 -3.52
CA LYS A 32 -18.16 11.01 -3.22
C LYS A 32 -18.52 12.50 -3.35
N LYS A 33 -17.67 13.39 -2.83
CA LYS A 33 -17.90 14.85 -2.88
C LYS A 33 -17.83 15.41 -4.31
N SER A 34 -16.96 14.86 -5.15
CA SER A 34 -16.80 15.30 -6.55
C SER A 34 -17.87 14.71 -7.48
N GLY A 35 -18.61 13.68 -7.05
CA GLY A 35 -19.67 13.05 -7.85
C GLY A 35 -19.16 12.24 -9.04
N ILE A 36 -17.84 12.06 -9.17
CA ILE A 36 -17.24 11.26 -10.22
C ILE A 36 -17.14 9.80 -9.79
N LYS A 37 -17.21 8.88 -10.77
CA LYS A 37 -16.87 7.47 -10.53
C LYS A 37 -15.40 7.26 -10.85
N MET A 38 -14.59 7.08 -9.82
CA MET A 38 -13.16 6.82 -9.95
C MET A 38 -12.80 5.59 -9.12
N LYS A 39 -11.95 4.73 -9.69
CA LYS A 39 -11.30 3.62 -8.98
C LYS A 39 -9.85 3.98 -8.73
N TYR A 40 -9.28 3.46 -7.66
CA TYR A 40 -7.86 3.54 -7.31
C TYR A 40 -7.45 2.22 -6.67
N LEU A 41 -6.15 1.95 -6.64
CA LEU A 41 -5.57 0.80 -5.95
C LEU A 41 -4.65 1.29 -4.83
N VAL A 42 -4.60 0.55 -3.73
CA VAL A 42 -3.67 0.78 -2.63
C VAL A 42 -2.76 -0.45 -2.48
N GLY A 43 -1.47 -0.25 -2.69
CA GLY A 43 -0.45 -1.26 -2.56
C GLY A 43 0.69 -0.80 -1.64
N THR A 44 1.76 -1.56 -1.62
CA THR A 44 2.90 -1.26 -0.76
C THR A 44 4.23 -1.56 -1.44
N MET A 45 5.26 -0.84 -1.01
CA MET A 45 6.62 -1.17 -1.37
C MET A 45 7.16 -2.28 -0.45
N ILE A 46 7.68 -3.35 -1.06
CA ILE A 46 8.44 -4.41 -0.39
C ILE A 46 9.90 -3.99 -0.38
N GLU A 47 10.28 -3.29 0.68
CA GLU A 47 11.62 -2.71 0.84
C GLU A 47 12.23 -2.94 2.24
N VAL A 48 11.45 -3.51 3.17
CA VAL A 48 11.93 -3.97 4.48
C VAL A 48 12.01 -5.50 4.45
N PRO A 49 13.10 -6.14 4.89
CA PRO A 49 13.23 -7.60 4.86
C PRO A 49 12.08 -8.36 5.53
N ARG A 50 11.55 -7.82 6.64
CA ARG A 50 10.38 -8.39 7.32
C ARG A 50 9.14 -8.43 6.43
N ALA A 51 8.94 -7.43 5.58
CA ALA A 51 7.82 -7.37 4.65
C ALA A 51 7.87 -8.53 3.64
N ALA A 52 9.07 -8.88 3.17
CA ALA A 52 9.26 -10.02 2.30
C ALA A 52 9.01 -11.35 3.03
N LEU A 53 9.43 -11.47 4.30
CA LEU A 53 9.22 -12.66 5.12
C LEU A 53 7.74 -12.92 5.48
N THR A 54 6.94 -11.87 5.63
CA THR A 54 5.50 -11.95 5.97
C THR A 54 4.62 -11.50 4.80
N ALA A 55 5.10 -11.66 3.56
CA ALA A 55 4.45 -11.14 2.36
C ALA A 55 3.05 -11.74 2.12
N ASP A 56 2.81 -12.97 2.57
CA ASP A 56 1.51 -13.66 2.53
C ASP A 56 0.46 -12.94 3.39
N GLU A 57 0.86 -12.37 4.52
CA GLU A 57 -0.03 -11.55 5.36
C GLU A 57 -0.24 -10.17 4.74
N ILE A 58 0.82 -9.53 4.25
CA ILE A 58 0.74 -8.21 3.61
C ILE A 58 -0.15 -8.25 2.36
N ALA A 59 -0.10 -9.34 1.58
CA ALA A 59 -0.91 -9.53 0.38
C ALA A 59 -2.43 -9.58 0.66
N LYS A 60 -2.86 -9.82 1.90
CA LYS A 60 -4.28 -9.74 2.28
C LYS A 60 -4.81 -8.31 2.25
N GLU A 61 -3.92 -7.33 2.39
CA GLU A 61 -4.27 -5.91 2.43
C GLU A 61 -3.79 -5.13 1.20
N ALA A 62 -2.67 -5.51 0.59
CA ALA A 62 -2.14 -4.82 -0.59
C ALA A 62 -2.77 -5.32 -1.89
N GLU A 63 -3.10 -4.40 -2.80
CA GLU A 63 -3.59 -4.72 -4.14
C GLU A 63 -2.46 -4.94 -5.16
N PHE A 64 -1.25 -4.47 -4.83
CA PHE A 64 -0.03 -4.70 -5.61
C PHE A 64 1.21 -4.59 -4.71
N PHE A 65 2.32 -5.19 -5.16
CA PHE A 65 3.65 -5.01 -4.58
C PHE A 65 4.58 -4.30 -5.56
N SER A 66 5.41 -3.42 -5.02
CA SER A 66 6.55 -2.83 -5.73
C SER A 66 7.82 -3.14 -4.95
N PHE A 67 8.84 -3.71 -5.58
CA PHE A 67 10.07 -4.04 -4.87
C PHE A 67 11.01 -2.84 -4.86
N GLY A 68 11.17 -2.23 -3.69
CA GLY A 68 12.17 -1.19 -3.45
C GLY A 68 13.55 -1.81 -3.24
N THR A 69 14.13 -2.35 -4.31
CA THR A 69 15.34 -3.18 -4.20
C THR A 69 16.56 -2.41 -3.69
N ASN A 70 16.58 -1.08 -3.81
CA ASN A 70 17.64 -0.24 -3.25
C ASN A 70 17.70 -0.42 -1.72
N ASP A 71 16.61 -0.08 -1.03
CA ASP A 71 16.51 -0.17 0.42
C ASP A 71 16.51 -1.63 0.89
N LEU A 72 15.88 -2.53 0.14
CA LEU A 72 15.90 -3.96 0.46
C LEU A 72 17.33 -4.53 0.42
N THR A 73 18.16 -4.11 -0.54
CA THR A 73 19.58 -4.51 -0.61
C THR A 73 20.39 -3.90 0.52
N GLN A 74 20.06 -2.69 0.97
CA GLN A 74 20.77 -2.05 2.09
C GLN A 74 20.47 -2.71 3.44
N MET A 75 19.28 -3.29 3.59
CA MET A 75 18.85 -3.93 4.84
C MET A 75 19.07 -5.45 4.87
N THR A 76 19.57 -6.05 3.78
CA THR A 76 19.90 -7.48 3.68
C THR A 76 21.40 -7.68 3.80
#